data_AF-A0A965V6P4-F1
#
_entry.id   AF-A0A965V6P4-F1
#
_cell.length_a   1.000
_cell.length_b   1.000
_cell.length_c   1.000
_cell.angle_alpha   90.00
_cell.angle_beta   90.00
_cell.angle_gamma   90.00
#
_symmetry.space_group_name_H-M   'P 1'
#
loop_
_entity.id
_entity.type
_entity.pdbx_description
1 polymer ?
#
loop_
_entity_poly.entity_id
_entity_poly.type
_entity_poly.pdbx_seq_one_letter_code
_entity_poly.pdbx_strand_id
1 'polypeptide(L)'
;NDLSLERGNGSVIVVIATDAPLSDRNLERVAARAMMGLGRTGSSASNGSGDYAIAFSTAAEVRRAWNAKKLTTTELANEDVSAVFQAVVEATEEAVYNSLFMATTTTANGRTVNALPIEKVRPLLEARGIKK
;
A
#
# COMPACT_ATOMS: atom_id res chain seq x y z
N ASN A 1 -5.26 30.26 -11.13
CA ASN A 1 -4.42 29.78 -10.03
C ASN A 1 -5.28 29.45 -8.84
N ASP A 2 -5.76 28.22 -8.77
CA ASP A 2 -6.54 27.75 -7.63
C ASP A 2 -5.61 27.05 -6.63
N LEU A 3 -5.03 27.86 -5.75
CA LEU A 3 -4.14 27.42 -4.65
C LEU A 3 -4.87 26.54 -3.62
N SER A 4 -6.20 26.36 -3.73
CA SER A 4 -6.96 25.49 -2.83
C SER A 4 -6.82 24.00 -3.15
N LEU A 5 -6.57 23.65 -4.42
CA LEU A 5 -6.23 22.28 -4.85
C LEU A 5 -4.84 21.85 -4.36
N GLU A 6 -3.91 22.80 -4.17
CA GLU A 6 -2.54 22.54 -3.68
C GLU A 6 -2.47 22.22 -2.18
N ARG A 7 -3.55 22.37 -1.41
CA ARG A 7 -3.53 22.03 0.02
C ARG A 7 -3.36 20.54 0.30
N GLY A 8 -3.48 19.68 -0.71
CA GLY A 8 -3.13 18.27 -0.59
C GLY A 8 -3.98 17.53 0.43
N ASN A 9 -5.30 17.72 0.40
CA ASN A 9 -6.23 17.02 1.30
C ASN A 9 -6.48 15.59 0.79
N GLY A 10 -5.55 14.69 1.08
CA GLY A 10 -5.63 13.27 0.75
C GLY A 10 -5.39 12.38 1.98
N SER A 11 -5.57 11.09 1.83
CA SER A 11 -5.06 10.10 2.78
C SER A 11 -5.00 8.74 2.11
N VAL A 12 -4.12 7.89 2.61
CA VAL A 12 -4.09 6.47 2.27
C VAL A 12 -3.73 5.65 3.50
N ILE A 13 -4.47 4.56 3.71
CA ILE A 13 -4.15 3.57 4.73
C ILE A 13 -3.81 2.28 4.01
N VAL A 14 -2.58 1.81 4.21
CA VAL A 14 -2.09 0.55 3.66
C VAL A 14 -2.09 -0.51 4.77
N VAL A 15 -2.76 -1.62 4.53
CA VAL A 15 -2.79 -2.77 5.44
C VAL A 15 -2.04 -3.92 4.77
N ILE A 16 -0.97 -4.38 5.41
CA ILE A 16 -0.11 -5.46 4.90
C ILE A 16 -0.32 -6.70 5.76
N ALA A 17 -0.72 -7.79 5.12
CA ALA A 17 -0.78 -9.11 5.72
C ALA A 17 0.28 -9.99 5.07
N THR A 18 1.01 -10.75 5.89
CA THR A 18 1.97 -11.76 5.39
C THR A 18 1.88 -13.03 6.22
N ASP A 19 2.22 -14.16 5.63
CA ASP A 19 2.43 -15.45 6.29
C ASP A 19 3.92 -15.69 6.60
N ALA A 20 4.82 -14.76 6.29
CA ALA A 20 6.21 -14.83 6.69
C ALA A 20 6.35 -14.67 8.23
N PRO A 21 7.13 -15.52 8.91
CA PRO A 21 7.35 -15.40 10.35
C PRO A 21 8.29 -14.23 10.66
N LEU A 22 7.73 -13.07 11.02
CA LEU A 22 8.48 -11.84 11.27
C LEU A 22 8.30 -11.33 12.70
N SER A 23 9.37 -10.82 13.31
CA SER A 23 9.29 -9.98 14.53
C SER A 23 8.54 -8.69 14.28
N ASP A 24 8.12 -8.05 15.38
CA ASP A 24 7.61 -6.68 15.42
C ASP A 24 8.56 -5.69 14.71
N ARG A 25 9.87 -5.75 14.99
CA ARG A 25 10.87 -4.91 14.29
C ARG A 25 10.84 -5.10 12.77
N ASN A 26 10.75 -6.34 12.31
CA ASN A 26 10.72 -6.62 10.88
C ASN A 26 9.37 -6.27 10.25
N LEU A 27 8.27 -6.32 11.00
CA LEU A 27 6.96 -5.82 10.57
C LEU A 27 6.94 -4.29 10.44
N GLU A 28 7.57 -3.54 11.34
CA GLU A 28 7.73 -2.07 11.19
C GLU A 28 8.52 -1.73 9.93
N ARG A 29 9.61 -2.47 9.69
CA ARG A 29 10.38 -2.39 8.45
C ARG A 29 9.47 -2.68 7.26
N VAL A 30 8.71 -3.78 7.26
CA VAL A 30 7.76 -4.11 6.19
C VAL A 30 6.77 -2.97 5.95
N ALA A 31 6.13 -2.44 7.00
CA ALA A 31 5.17 -1.34 6.90
C ALA A 31 5.76 -0.09 6.22
N ALA A 32 7.01 0.25 6.54
CA ALA A 32 7.69 1.39 5.92
C ALA A 32 7.85 1.25 4.39
N ARG A 33 7.81 0.03 3.84
CA ARG A 33 8.03 -0.22 2.40
C ARG A 33 6.79 0.04 1.57
N ALA A 34 5.61 0.11 2.19
CA ALA A 34 4.41 0.62 1.54
C ALA A 34 4.63 2.02 0.95
N MET A 35 5.38 2.89 1.64
CA MET A 35 5.63 4.25 1.18
C MET A 35 6.41 4.31 -0.13
N MET A 36 7.30 3.34 -0.37
CA MET A 36 8.00 3.23 -1.65
C MET A 36 7.03 2.84 -2.78
N GLY A 37 6.08 1.93 -2.52
CA GLY A 37 5.03 1.56 -3.46
C GLY A 37 4.14 2.76 -3.81
N LEU A 38 3.72 3.54 -2.81
CA LEU A 38 2.96 4.79 -3.01
C LEU A 38 3.76 5.82 -3.84
N GLY A 39 5.07 5.91 -3.63
CA GLY A 39 5.95 6.76 -4.42
C GLY A 39 5.96 6.38 -5.91
N ARG A 40 5.91 5.08 -6.24
CA ARG A 40 5.86 4.59 -7.63
C ARG A 40 4.56 4.96 -8.34
N THR A 41 3.47 5.17 -7.59
CA THR A 41 2.20 5.64 -8.16
C THR A 41 2.12 7.16 -8.31
N GLY A 42 3.20 7.89 -7.99
CA GLY A 42 3.28 9.35 -8.11
C GLY A 42 2.83 10.12 -6.87
N SER A 43 2.63 9.46 -5.72
CA SER A 43 2.38 10.17 -4.47
C SER A 43 3.63 10.92 -4.01
N SER A 44 3.46 12.18 -3.61
CA SER A 44 4.51 12.99 -3.00
C SER A 44 4.33 13.14 -1.48
N ALA A 45 3.39 12.41 -0.86
CA ALA A 45 3.01 12.55 0.54
C ALA A 45 2.80 14.03 0.95
N SER A 46 1.87 14.71 0.26
CA SER A 46 1.64 16.14 0.43
C SER A 46 1.32 16.50 1.89
N ASN A 47 1.55 17.76 2.30
CA ASN A 47 1.39 18.19 3.69
C ASN A 47 0.02 17.87 4.33
N GLY A 48 -1.07 17.90 3.55
CA GLY A 48 -2.41 17.53 4.05
C GLY A 48 -2.71 16.03 4.01
N SER A 49 -1.76 15.18 3.59
CA SER A 49 -1.97 13.74 3.40
C SER A 49 -1.74 12.96 4.70
N GLY A 50 -2.75 12.19 5.11
CA GLY A 50 -2.61 11.24 6.21
C GLY A 50 -2.24 9.85 5.69
N ASP A 51 -0.95 9.58 5.52
CA ASP A 51 -0.47 8.33 4.91
C ASP A 51 0.08 7.37 5.98
N TYR A 52 -0.61 6.24 6.18
CA TYR A 52 -0.28 5.27 7.23
C TYR A 52 -0.15 3.86 6.67
N ALA A 53 0.75 3.08 7.24
CA ALA A 53 0.87 1.65 6.96
C ALA A 53 0.87 0.84 8.26
N ILE A 54 0.15 -0.27 8.26
CA ILE A 54 0.17 -1.27 9.31
C ILE A 54 0.48 -2.63 8.70
N ALA A 55 1.40 -3.37 9.32
CA ALA A 55 1.78 -4.70 8.88
C ALA A 55 1.59 -5.72 10.01
N PHE A 56 1.12 -6.91 9.67
CA PHE A 56 1.01 -8.03 10.58
C PHE A 56 1.38 -9.35 9.92
N SER A 57 1.89 -10.28 10.73
CA SER A 57 2.14 -11.65 10.31
C SER A 57 1.03 -12.57 10.82
N THR A 58 0.61 -13.51 9.97
CA THR A 58 -0.34 -14.58 10.28
C THR A 58 0.34 -15.87 10.70
N ALA A 59 1.67 -15.95 10.56
CA ALA A 59 2.48 -17.13 10.87
C ALA A 59 2.30 -17.57 12.33
N ALA A 60 2.20 -18.88 12.54
CA ALA A 60 1.94 -19.45 13.87
C ALA A 60 3.15 -19.28 14.80
N GLU A 61 4.35 -19.30 14.23
CA GLU A 61 5.66 -19.27 14.88
C GLU A 61 5.95 -17.94 15.59
N VAL A 62 5.27 -16.86 15.19
CA VAL A 62 5.43 -15.51 15.76
C VAL A 62 4.17 -15.00 16.44
N ARG A 63 3.15 -15.86 16.58
CA ARG A 63 1.87 -15.49 17.18
C ARG A 63 2.04 -15.20 18.67
N ARG A 64 1.52 -14.05 19.11
CA ARG A 64 1.60 -13.60 20.50
C ARG A 64 0.30 -13.87 21.22
N ALA A 65 0.33 -14.73 22.24
CA ALA A 65 -0.81 -14.91 23.15
C ALA A 65 -0.87 -13.74 24.14
N TRP A 66 -2.07 -13.18 24.36
CA TRP A 66 -2.31 -11.98 25.18
C TRP A 66 -1.73 -12.04 26.60
N ASN A 67 -1.68 -13.22 27.20
CA ASN A 67 -1.22 -13.46 28.58
C ASN A 67 0.13 -14.20 28.66
N ALA A 68 0.87 -14.28 27.56
CA ALA A 68 2.16 -14.97 27.54
C ALA A 68 3.18 -14.23 28.43
N LYS A 69 3.73 -14.92 29.43
CA LYS A 69 4.82 -14.39 30.28
C LYS A 69 6.19 -14.41 29.58
N LYS A 70 6.34 -15.27 28.57
CA LYS A 70 7.54 -15.41 27.74
C LYS A 70 7.10 -15.82 26.34
N LEU A 71 7.80 -15.31 25.33
CA LEU A 71 7.64 -15.70 23.93
C LEU A 71 8.88 -16.48 23.49
N THR A 72 8.67 -17.54 22.73
CA THR A 72 9.71 -18.21 21.95
C THR A 72 9.22 -18.20 20.51
N THR A 73 9.93 -17.49 19.65
CA THR A 73 9.55 -17.30 18.25
C THR A 73 10.61 -17.90 17.34
N THR A 74 10.18 -18.41 16.20
CA THR A 74 11.07 -18.74 15.08
C THR A 74 10.77 -17.74 13.99
N GLU A 75 11.77 -16.98 13.57
CA GLU A 75 11.61 -15.82 12.70
C GLU A 75 12.55 -15.90 11.52
N LEU A 76 12.18 -15.24 10.42
CA LEU A 76 13.04 -15.06 9.27
C LEU A 76 14.27 -14.22 9.64
N ALA A 77 15.45 -14.67 9.23
CA ALA A 77 16.69 -13.93 9.38
C ALA A 77 16.62 -12.61 8.60
N ASN A 78 17.36 -11.59 9.04
CA ASN A 78 17.28 -10.26 8.45
C ASN A 78 17.68 -10.22 6.97
N GLU A 79 18.61 -11.09 6.61
CA GLU A 79 19.21 -11.26 5.30
C GLU A 79 18.16 -11.74 4.27
N ASP A 80 17.16 -12.49 4.74
CA ASP A 80 16.14 -13.11 3.88
C ASP A 80 14.86 -12.27 3.75
N VAL A 81 14.71 -11.16 4.50
CA VAL A 81 13.50 -10.32 4.47
C VAL A 81 13.39 -9.47 3.20
N SER A 82 14.48 -9.33 2.44
CA SER A 82 14.53 -8.45 1.26
C SER A 82 13.46 -8.79 0.22
N ALA A 83 13.16 -10.08 0.02
CA ALA A 83 12.09 -10.52 -0.88
C ALA A 83 10.70 -10.03 -0.41
N VAL A 84 10.45 -10.05 0.91
CA VAL A 84 9.20 -9.53 1.50
C VAL A 84 9.10 -8.01 1.30
N PHE A 85 10.21 -7.28 1.42
CA PHE A 85 10.20 -5.84 1.16
C PHE A 85 9.83 -5.53 -0.28
N GLN A 86 10.43 -6.22 -1.25
CA GLN A 86 10.10 -6.05 -2.66
C GLN A 86 8.62 -6.36 -2.95
N ALA A 87 8.13 -7.49 -2.42
CA ALA A 87 6.74 -7.89 -2.57
C ALA A 87 5.76 -6.83 -2.02
N VAL A 88 6.11 -6.18 -0.91
CA VAL A 88 5.27 -5.12 -0.31
C VAL A 88 5.25 -3.87 -1.19
N VAL A 89 6.38 -3.49 -1.79
CA VAL A 89 6.44 -2.35 -2.72
C VAL A 89 5.54 -2.61 -3.92
N GLU A 90 5.68 -3.78 -4.56
CA GLU A 90 4.90 -4.18 -5.73
C GLU A 90 3.41 -4.31 -5.41
N ALA A 91 3.06 -5.00 -4.32
CA ALA A 91 1.67 -5.19 -3.92
C ALA A 91 0.99 -3.85 -3.56
N THR A 92 1.71 -2.91 -2.95
CA THR A 92 1.16 -1.59 -2.63
C THR A 92 0.91 -0.77 -3.89
N GLU A 93 1.88 -0.76 -4.82
CA GLU A 93 1.75 -0.08 -6.12
C GLU A 93 0.55 -0.63 -6.91
N GLU A 94 0.44 -1.96 -7.00
CA GLU A 94 -0.66 -2.60 -7.71
C GLU A 94 -2.01 -2.38 -7.01
N ALA A 95 -2.07 -2.43 -5.68
CA ALA A 95 -3.31 -2.19 -4.93
C ALA A 95 -3.88 -0.79 -5.18
N VAL A 96 -3.02 0.23 -5.27
CA VAL A 96 -3.42 1.59 -5.62
C VAL A 96 -3.99 1.65 -7.03
N TYR A 97 -3.33 1.05 -8.01
CA TYR A 97 -3.85 1.00 -9.39
C TYR A 97 -5.18 0.24 -9.46
N ASN A 98 -5.29 -0.90 -8.78
CA ASN A 98 -6.53 -1.66 -8.70
C ASN A 98 -7.66 -0.85 -8.07
N SER A 99 -7.39 -0.05 -7.03
CA SER A 99 -8.41 0.83 -6.44
C SER A 99 -8.99 1.82 -7.45
N LEU A 100 -8.15 2.39 -8.33
CA LEU A 100 -8.57 3.32 -9.38
C LEU A 100 -9.34 2.61 -10.51
N PHE A 101 -8.87 1.44 -10.93
CA PHE A 101 -9.51 0.66 -11.99
C PHE A 101 -10.83 0.03 -11.56
N MET A 102 -11.00 -0.26 -10.27
CA MET A 102 -12.24 -0.85 -9.74
C MET A 102 -13.23 0.21 -9.22
N ALA A 103 -12.81 1.47 -9.07
CA ALA A 103 -13.69 2.54 -8.64
C ALA A 103 -14.82 2.79 -9.65
N THR A 104 -16.00 3.10 -9.14
CA THR A 104 -17.18 3.47 -9.95
C THR A 104 -17.49 4.95 -9.77
N THR A 105 -17.99 5.60 -10.83
CA THR A 105 -18.47 6.98 -10.75
C THR A 105 -19.54 7.08 -9.67
N THR A 106 -19.35 7.99 -8.72
CA THR A 106 -20.19 8.09 -7.52
C THR A 106 -20.61 9.53 -7.30
N THR A 107 -21.90 9.74 -7.01
CA THR A 107 -22.47 11.04 -6.65
C THR A 107 -22.94 11.02 -5.20
N ALA A 108 -22.39 11.92 -4.39
CA ALA A 108 -22.77 12.08 -2.98
C ALA A 108 -22.52 13.53 -2.53
N ASN A 109 -23.28 14.02 -1.56
CA ASN A 109 -23.13 15.37 -0.99
C ASN A 109 -23.05 16.50 -2.05
N GLY A 110 -23.85 16.39 -3.12
CA GLY A 110 -23.87 17.37 -4.22
C GLY A 110 -22.62 17.38 -5.11
N ARG A 111 -21.74 16.39 -5.00
CA ARG A 111 -20.54 16.25 -5.83
C ARG A 111 -20.55 14.91 -6.55
N THR A 112 -19.99 14.88 -7.76
CA THR A 112 -19.77 13.65 -8.53
C THR A 112 -18.27 13.47 -8.73
N VAL A 113 -17.76 12.29 -8.36
CA VAL A 113 -16.39 11.86 -8.65
C VAL A 113 -16.46 10.76 -9.69
N ASN A 114 -15.81 10.97 -10.84
CA ASN A 114 -15.83 10.02 -11.94
C ASN A 114 -14.80 8.90 -11.72
N ALA A 115 -15.16 7.68 -12.12
CA ALA A 115 -14.19 6.60 -12.26
C ALA A 115 -13.12 6.93 -13.29
N LEU A 116 -11.98 6.25 -13.19
CA LEU A 116 -10.92 6.34 -14.19
C LEU A 116 -11.43 5.75 -15.53
N PRO A 117 -11.38 6.49 -16.65
CA PRO A 117 -11.86 6.01 -17.94
C PRO A 117 -10.90 4.97 -18.55
N ILE A 118 -11.12 3.68 -18.23
CA ILE A 118 -10.24 2.56 -18.61
C ILE A 118 -10.03 2.50 -20.13
N GLU A 119 -11.07 2.79 -20.90
CA GLU A 119 -11.04 2.82 -22.36
C GLU A 119 -10.06 3.85 -22.93
N LYS A 120 -9.74 4.91 -22.17
CA LYS A 120 -8.73 5.90 -22.53
C LYS A 120 -7.35 5.53 -22.01
N VAL A 121 -7.25 4.80 -20.90
CA VAL A 121 -5.97 4.37 -20.32
C VAL A 121 -5.29 3.32 -21.19
N ARG A 122 -6.04 2.33 -21.70
CA ARG A 122 -5.46 1.21 -22.47
C ARG A 122 -4.64 1.66 -23.69
N PRO A 123 -5.15 2.54 -24.58
CA PRO A 123 -4.35 3.04 -25.70
C PRO A 123 -3.08 3.79 -25.28
N LEU A 124 -3.10 4.48 -24.12
CA LEU A 124 -1.92 5.17 -23.60
C LEU A 124 -0.84 4.19 -23.16
N LEU A 125 -1.23 3.08 -22.52
CA LEU A 125 -0.30 2.01 -22.13
C LEU A 125 0.30 1.31 -23.36
N GLU A 126 -0.54 0.99 -24.36
CA GLU A 126 -0.09 0.38 -25.62
C GLU A 126 0.91 1.26 -26.37
N ALA A 127 0.67 2.57 -26.41
CA ALA A 127 1.59 3.55 -27.01
C ALA A 127 2.95 3.62 -26.29
N ARG A 128 3.03 3.13 -25.05
CA ARG A 128 4.28 3.00 -24.26
C ARG A 128 4.87 1.60 -24.31
N GLY A 129 4.35 0.73 -25.18
CA GLY A 129 4.84 -0.64 -25.37
C GLY A 129 4.34 -1.64 -24.32
N ILE A 130 3.42 -1.24 -23.44
CA ILE A 130 2.80 -2.13 -22.46
C ILE A 130 1.60 -2.79 -23.15
N LYS A 131 1.78 -4.05 -23.54
CA LYS A 131 0.76 -4.88 -24.20
C LYS A 131 0.36 -6.02 -23.26
N LYS A 132 -0.91 -6.43 -23.33
CA LYS A 132 -1.43 -7.61 -22.65
C LYS A 132 -1.02 -8.88 -23.40
#